data_AF-A0AA35NT16-F1
#
_entry.id   AF-A0AA35NT16-F1
#
_cell.length_a   1.000
_cell.length_b   1.000
_cell.length_c   1.000
_cell.angle_alpha   90.00
_cell.angle_beta   90.00
_cell.angle_gamma   90.00
#
_symmetry.space_group_name_H-M   'P 1'
#
loop_
_entity.id
_entity.type
_entity.pdbx_description
1 polymer ?
#
loop_
_entity_poly.entity_id
_entity_poly.type
_entity_poly.pdbx_seq_one_letter_code
_entity_poly.pdbx_strand_id
1 'polypeptide(L)'
;MSTKSLPCKLSCSSKISSFIQNDLVILRNNCANSLNNSSSKVDRITCIDTWLKYANGLLSYKYEFGDVEAYVEEEIAMVLINVAAFYQDIGIETLHRAYESSLPSNNLWTTSGTYLKRGLGLTYFLGAVFQTNATNEGKNMQIFNLNNQLSLEFQLLQQLGIVILALSKLRSKVSKDAIADLEFQELKELGTSSVFYAKLCIGSYNTALQCQGGRIVDGLFLNYLQCLIYLFLSINQYNIDECGIAIGMLQESIKKLLNIVPNSQLKELDVLSSTDITKKRELIKRALKRKIRGPTLKKQYIFEKKASLSFKNNMVPLLKSSVDDFIVPLTILLRYRYQRTNENFSFKPVENDVKKLNELFPSGKSSNLEGTVWSFQNGHLTFENSNNAAQDCGNYF
;
A
#
# COMPACT_ATOMS: atom_id res chain seq x y z
N MET A 1 12.82 8.42 -7.36
CA MET A 1 11.60 7.86 -7.95
C MET A 1 12.01 6.58 -8.66
N SER A 2 11.62 5.43 -8.12
CA SER A 2 11.79 4.13 -8.75
C SER A 2 10.66 3.22 -8.25
N THR A 3 9.43 3.50 -8.69
CA THR A 3 8.55 2.39 -9.04
C THR A 3 9.09 1.87 -10.37
N LYS A 4 9.06 0.54 -10.57
CA LYS A 4 9.53 -0.12 -11.79
C LYS A 4 9.04 0.65 -13.04
N SER A 5 9.82 0.58 -14.12
CA SER A 5 9.46 1.15 -15.44
C SER A 5 7.99 0.92 -15.76
N LEU A 6 7.39 1.83 -16.55
CA LEU A 6 5.98 1.68 -16.96
C LEU A 6 5.66 0.25 -17.40
N PRO A 7 4.47 -0.27 -17.04
CA PRO A 7 4.07 -1.62 -17.39
C PRO A 7 4.17 -1.91 -18.89
N CYS A 8 3.77 -0.93 -19.72
CA CYS A 8 3.81 -1.03 -21.17
C CYS A 8 4.69 0.06 -21.77
N LYS A 9 5.53 -0.28 -22.76
CA LYS A 9 6.34 0.69 -23.50
C LYS A 9 5.70 1.01 -24.85
N LEU A 10 5.45 2.29 -25.12
CA LEU A 10 5.12 2.74 -26.47
C LEU A 10 6.39 2.69 -27.32
N SER A 11 6.45 1.83 -28.33
CA SER A 11 7.58 1.79 -29.26
C SER A 11 7.57 3.00 -30.19
N CYS A 12 8.73 3.61 -30.47
CA CYS A 12 8.81 4.73 -31.42
C CYS A 12 8.51 4.30 -32.87
N SER A 13 8.66 3.01 -33.18
CA SER A 13 8.45 2.42 -34.51
C SER A 13 7.26 1.46 -34.52
N SER A 14 6.10 1.92 -34.07
CA SER A 14 4.86 1.15 -34.08
C SER A 14 4.19 1.19 -35.44
N LYS A 15 3.78 0.03 -35.96
CA LYS A 15 2.96 -0.08 -37.17
C LYS A 15 1.68 0.77 -37.08
N ILE A 16 1.14 0.99 -35.88
CA ILE A 16 -0.08 1.79 -35.66
C ILE A 16 -0.01 3.22 -36.22
N SER A 17 1.19 3.82 -36.28
CA SER A 17 1.36 5.20 -36.76
C SER A 17 1.04 5.37 -38.25
N SER A 18 0.98 4.28 -39.02
CA SER A 18 0.56 4.31 -40.43
C SER A 18 -0.94 4.05 -40.65
N PHE A 19 -1.70 3.72 -39.60
CA PHE A 19 -3.11 3.35 -39.70
C PHE A 19 -4.04 4.31 -38.96
N ILE A 20 -3.54 5.05 -37.97
CA ILE A 20 -4.32 6.06 -37.24
C ILE A 20 -4.22 7.44 -37.89
N GLN A 21 -5.25 8.27 -37.69
CA GLN A 21 -5.27 9.66 -38.16
C GLN A 21 -4.08 10.47 -37.60
N ASN A 22 -3.62 11.47 -38.36
CA ASN A 22 -2.46 12.31 -38.00
C ASN A 22 -2.58 12.94 -36.60
N ASP A 23 -3.77 13.34 -36.18
CA ASP A 23 -4.01 13.91 -34.85
C ASP A 23 -3.73 12.90 -33.72
N LEU A 24 -4.06 11.62 -33.93
CA LEU A 24 -3.75 10.55 -32.99
C LEU A 24 -2.25 10.25 -32.93
N VAL A 25 -1.54 10.37 -34.06
CA VAL A 25 -0.06 10.25 -34.09
C VAL A 25 0.59 11.36 -33.24
N ILE A 26 0.08 12.58 -33.30
CA ILE A 26 0.56 13.70 -32.46
C ILE A 26 0.33 13.39 -30.98
N LEU A 27 -0.88 12.93 -30.60
CA LEU A 27 -1.18 12.55 -29.22
C LEU A 27 -0.30 11.40 -28.72
N ARG A 28 -0.02 10.42 -29.57
CA ARG A 28 0.90 9.32 -29.28
C ARG A 28 2.32 9.82 -29.01
N ASN A 29 2.83 10.72 -29.83
CA ASN A 29 4.16 11.33 -29.66
C ASN A 29 4.23 12.14 -28.36
N ASN A 30 3.16 12.86 -28.00
CA ASN A 30 3.08 13.56 -26.72
C ASN A 30 3.18 12.60 -25.53
N CYS A 31 2.54 11.42 -25.61
CA CYS A 31 2.67 10.38 -24.60
C CYS A 31 4.11 9.86 -24.49
N ALA A 32 4.78 9.57 -25.61
CA ALA A 32 6.17 9.14 -25.62
C ALA A 32 7.12 10.22 -25.05
N ASN A 33 6.93 11.48 -25.43
CA ASN A 33 7.73 12.61 -24.96
C ASN A 33 7.53 12.90 -23.45
N SER A 34 6.31 12.69 -22.92
CA SER A 34 6.02 12.84 -21.49
C SER A 34 6.89 11.93 -20.60
N LEU A 35 7.45 10.85 -21.16
CA LEU A 35 8.33 9.91 -20.47
C LEU A 35 9.82 10.20 -20.64
N ASN A 36 10.21 10.81 -21.77
CA ASN A 36 11.61 10.99 -22.17
C ASN A 36 12.20 12.35 -21.77
N ASN A 37 11.38 13.30 -21.31
CA ASN A 37 11.87 14.61 -20.91
C ASN A 37 12.77 14.52 -19.65
N SER A 38 14.07 14.69 -19.88
CA SER A 38 15.15 14.66 -18.89
C SER A 38 15.22 15.92 -17.99
N SER A 39 14.40 16.94 -18.26
CA SER A 39 14.27 18.13 -17.42
C SER A 39 13.28 17.88 -16.27
N SER A 40 13.76 17.86 -15.04
CA SER A 40 13.00 17.98 -13.78
C SER A 40 11.50 17.59 -13.82
N LYS A 41 11.25 16.27 -13.84
CA LYS A 41 10.05 15.57 -13.33
C LYS A 41 8.69 16.12 -13.81
N VAL A 42 8.24 15.67 -14.99
CA VAL A 42 6.83 15.74 -15.39
C VAL A 42 5.96 15.16 -14.26
N ASP A 43 4.94 15.91 -13.84
CA ASP A 43 4.01 15.47 -12.80
C ASP A 43 3.15 14.30 -13.29
N ARG A 44 2.91 13.31 -12.44
CA ARG A 44 2.13 12.11 -12.79
C ARG A 44 0.69 12.47 -13.16
N ILE A 45 0.17 13.58 -12.62
CA ILE A 45 -1.16 14.11 -12.97
C ILE A 45 -1.16 14.55 -14.44
N THR A 46 -0.13 15.29 -14.87
CA THR A 46 0.03 15.67 -16.28
C THR A 46 0.19 14.46 -17.20
N CYS A 47 0.87 13.40 -16.73
CA CYS A 47 0.92 12.13 -17.46
C CYS A 47 -0.48 11.50 -17.61
N ILE A 48 -1.29 11.48 -16.56
CA ILE A 48 -2.69 10.99 -16.63
C ILE A 48 -3.46 11.77 -17.69
N ASP A 49 -3.44 13.11 -17.64
CA ASP A 49 -4.20 13.94 -18.59
C ASP A 49 -3.76 13.71 -20.04
N THR A 50 -2.44 13.65 -20.27
CA THR A 50 -1.87 13.44 -21.60
C THR A 50 -2.25 12.07 -22.16
N TRP A 51 -2.14 11.02 -21.35
CA TRP A 51 -2.42 9.65 -21.76
C TRP A 51 -3.91 9.37 -21.88
N LEU A 52 -4.76 9.98 -21.04
CA LEU A 52 -6.22 9.91 -21.17
C LEU A 52 -6.71 10.60 -22.44
N LYS A 53 -6.12 11.74 -22.83
CA LYS A 53 -6.44 12.38 -24.12
C LYS A 53 -6.17 11.44 -25.30
N TYR A 54 -5.05 10.73 -25.28
CA TYR A 54 -4.74 9.74 -26.30
C TYR A 54 -5.69 8.54 -26.24
N ALA A 55 -5.98 8.01 -25.04
CA ALA A 55 -6.94 6.92 -24.85
C ALA A 55 -8.33 7.27 -25.40
N ASN A 56 -8.81 8.50 -25.13
CA ASN A 56 -10.08 8.99 -25.65
C ASN A 56 -10.10 9.01 -27.18
N GLY A 57 -9.03 9.48 -27.81
CA GLY A 57 -8.90 9.48 -29.26
C GLY A 57 -8.94 8.06 -29.86
N LEU A 58 -8.21 7.11 -29.26
CA LEU A 58 -8.21 5.72 -29.71
C LEU A 58 -9.57 5.03 -29.49
N LEU A 59 -10.24 5.31 -28.38
CA LEU A 59 -11.59 4.78 -28.11
C LEU A 59 -12.61 5.36 -29.08
N SER A 60 -12.58 6.67 -29.34
CA SER A 60 -13.44 7.30 -30.36
C SER A 60 -13.25 6.64 -31.72
N TYR A 61 -11.99 6.40 -32.12
CA TYR A 61 -11.68 5.68 -33.35
C TYR A 61 -12.28 4.27 -33.34
N LYS A 62 -12.12 3.50 -32.26
CA LYS A 62 -12.76 2.17 -32.14
C LYS A 62 -14.29 2.23 -32.25
N TYR A 63 -14.95 3.16 -31.58
CA TYR A 63 -16.41 3.27 -31.61
C TYR A 63 -16.96 3.82 -32.93
N GLU A 64 -16.19 4.65 -33.65
CA GLU A 64 -16.58 5.18 -34.96
C GLU A 64 -16.44 4.14 -36.08
N PHE A 65 -15.34 3.39 -36.09
CA PHE A 65 -15.02 2.43 -37.16
C PHE A 65 -15.45 0.98 -36.84
N GLY A 66 -15.85 0.68 -35.61
CA GLY A 66 -16.32 -0.65 -35.20
C GLY A 66 -15.18 -1.64 -34.98
N ASP A 67 -15.12 -2.70 -35.79
CA ASP A 67 -14.07 -3.70 -35.72
C ASP A 67 -12.73 -3.12 -36.21
N VAL A 68 -11.95 -2.61 -35.26
CA VAL A 68 -10.59 -2.12 -35.49
C VAL A 68 -9.57 -3.26 -35.42
N GLU A 69 -8.41 -3.03 -36.01
CA GLU A 69 -7.35 -4.02 -36.03
C GLU A 69 -6.80 -4.33 -34.63
N ALA A 70 -6.37 -5.58 -34.43
CA ALA A 70 -5.88 -6.08 -33.13
C ALA A 70 -4.76 -5.21 -32.51
N TYR A 71 -3.91 -4.58 -33.33
CA TYR A 71 -2.84 -3.70 -32.83
C TYR A 71 -3.38 -2.36 -32.26
N VAL A 72 -4.55 -1.88 -32.72
CA VAL A 72 -5.23 -0.72 -32.15
C VAL A 72 -5.82 -1.08 -30.80
N GLU A 73 -6.44 -2.26 -30.70
CA GLU A 73 -6.94 -2.80 -29.43
C GLU A 73 -5.79 -2.97 -28.42
N GLU A 74 -4.66 -3.54 -28.85
CA GLU A 74 -3.44 -3.68 -28.04
C GLU A 74 -2.98 -2.31 -27.50
N GLU A 75 -2.92 -1.29 -28.35
CA GLU A 75 -2.51 0.06 -27.96
C GLU A 75 -3.49 0.68 -26.95
N ILE A 76 -4.80 0.56 -27.15
CA ILE A 76 -5.81 1.01 -26.19
C ILE A 76 -5.55 0.38 -24.82
N ALA A 77 -5.35 -0.94 -24.78
CA ALA A 77 -5.11 -1.64 -23.52
C ALA A 77 -3.81 -1.18 -22.85
N MET A 78 -2.72 -1.05 -23.60
CA MET A 78 -1.43 -0.57 -23.08
C MET A 78 -1.54 0.85 -22.49
N VAL A 79 -2.24 1.74 -23.18
CA VAL A 79 -2.44 3.13 -22.72
C VAL A 79 -3.26 3.14 -21.43
N LEU A 80 -4.37 2.40 -21.37
CA LEU A 80 -5.22 2.34 -20.18
C LEU A 80 -4.51 1.70 -18.97
N ILE A 81 -3.71 0.66 -19.18
CA ILE A 81 -2.87 0.06 -18.14
C ILE A 81 -1.85 1.07 -17.61
N ASN A 82 -1.20 1.84 -18.48
CA ASN A 82 -0.24 2.85 -18.06
C ASN A 82 -0.91 4.00 -17.29
N VAL A 83 -2.12 4.44 -17.72
CA VAL A 83 -2.92 5.42 -16.96
C VAL A 83 -3.27 4.89 -15.58
N ALA A 84 -3.72 3.65 -15.49
CA ALA A 84 -3.99 3.00 -14.20
C ALA A 84 -2.71 2.95 -13.35
N ALA A 85 -1.55 2.60 -13.91
CA ALA A 85 -0.28 2.63 -13.18
C ALA A 85 0.10 4.03 -12.66
N PHE A 86 -0.22 5.11 -13.38
CA PHE A 86 -0.04 6.47 -12.86
C PHE A 86 -0.96 6.79 -11.68
N TYR A 87 -2.23 6.36 -11.73
CA TYR A 87 -3.14 6.46 -10.59
C TYR A 87 -2.62 5.70 -9.36
N GLN A 88 -2.04 4.52 -9.58
CA GLN A 88 -1.41 3.73 -8.52
C GLN A 88 -0.21 4.47 -7.89
N ASP A 89 0.70 5.00 -8.73
CA ASP A 89 1.87 5.77 -8.29
C ASP A 89 1.46 6.98 -7.43
N ILE A 90 0.48 7.78 -7.89
CA ILE A 90 -0.01 8.95 -7.15
C ILE A 90 -0.74 8.53 -5.87
N GLY A 91 -1.52 7.45 -5.92
CA GLY A 91 -2.20 6.90 -4.75
C GLY A 91 -1.22 6.55 -3.64
N ILE A 92 -0.13 5.84 -3.98
CA ILE A 92 0.94 5.49 -3.03
C ILE A 92 1.66 6.73 -2.50
N GLU A 93 2.02 7.68 -3.38
CA GLU A 93 2.70 8.91 -2.97
C GLU A 93 1.82 9.74 -2.02
N THR A 94 0.52 9.84 -2.32
CA THR A 94 -0.44 10.56 -1.48
C THR A 94 -0.64 9.85 -0.14
N LEU A 95 -0.72 8.52 -0.14
CA LEU A 95 -0.82 7.70 1.07
C LEU A 95 0.42 7.86 1.96
N HIS A 96 1.61 7.89 1.36
CA HIS A 96 2.88 8.14 2.06
C HIS A 96 2.90 9.52 2.71
N ARG A 97 2.51 10.57 1.98
CA ARG A 97 2.39 11.94 2.53
C ARG A 97 1.35 12.02 3.64
N ALA A 98 0.22 11.32 3.51
CA ALA A 98 -0.80 11.25 4.55
C ALA A 98 -0.25 10.63 5.85
N TYR A 99 0.56 9.57 5.73
CA TYR A 99 1.22 8.95 6.87
C TYR A 99 2.26 9.86 7.54
N GLU A 100 3.04 10.61 6.77
CA GLU A 100 4.06 11.53 7.30
C GLU A 100 3.49 12.84 7.86
N SER A 101 2.28 13.21 7.47
CA SER A 101 1.65 14.44 7.94
C SER A 101 1.42 14.40 9.47
N SER A 102 1.90 15.44 10.16
CA SER A 102 1.75 15.61 11.62
C SER A 102 0.32 15.92 12.05
N LEU A 103 -0.48 16.43 11.12
CA LEU A 103 -1.90 16.65 11.27
C LEU A 103 -2.61 15.51 10.53
N PRO A 104 -3.45 14.70 11.20
CA PRO A 104 -4.34 13.77 10.53
C PRO A 104 -5.41 14.55 9.76
N SER A 105 -5.02 15.22 8.68
CA SER A 105 -5.96 15.83 7.76
C SER A 105 -6.63 14.70 6.97
N ASN A 106 -7.95 14.56 7.14
CA ASN A 106 -8.74 13.52 6.45
C ASN A 106 -8.57 13.58 4.92
N ASN A 107 -8.28 14.77 4.37
CA ASN A 107 -8.27 15.00 2.94
C ASN A 107 -7.21 14.17 2.18
N LEU A 108 -5.99 14.00 2.71
CA LEU A 108 -4.97 13.22 1.99
C LEU A 108 -5.29 11.71 1.97
N TRP A 109 -5.81 11.17 3.08
CA TRP A 109 -6.26 9.78 3.14
C TRP A 109 -7.39 9.54 2.14
N THR A 110 -8.42 10.39 2.14
CA THR A 110 -9.53 10.32 1.18
C THR A 110 -9.03 10.47 -0.26
N THR A 111 -8.15 11.44 -0.53
CA THR A 111 -7.59 11.69 -1.86
C THR A 111 -6.80 10.48 -2.39
N SER A 112 -5.98 9.85 -1.55
CA SER A 112 -5.28 8.63 -1.92
C SER A 112 -6.25 7.51 -2.29
N GLY A 113 -7.32 7.34 -1.51
CA GLY A 113 -8.39 6.39 -1.79
C GLY A 113 -9.10 6.67 -3.13
N THR A 114 -9.38 7.94 -3.43
CA THR A 114 -9.98 8.36 -4.70
C THR A 114 -9.11 7.97 -5.89
N TYR A 115 -7.79 8.23 -5.84
CA TYR A 115 -6.89 7.84 -6.93
C TYR A 115 -6.81 6.33 -7.11
N LEU A 116 -6.74 5.57 -6.02
CA LEU A 116 -6.71 4.10 -6.08
C LEU A 116 -8.03 3.52 -6.62
N LYS A 117 -9.19 4.09 -6.23
CA LYS A 117 -10.51 3.69 -6.76
C LYS A 117 -10.65 4.02 -8.24
N ARG A 118 -10.17 5.18 -8.69
CA ARG A 118 -10.16 5.55 -10.11
C ARG A 118 -9.30 4.60 -10.93
N GLY A 119 -8.10 4.28 -10.46
CA GLY A 119 -7.21 3.32 -11.11
C GLY A 119 -7.81 1.91 -11.19
N LEU A 120 -8.37 1.40 -10.09
CA LEU A 120 -9.09 0.11 -10.07
C LEU A 120 -10.27 0.10 -11.05
N GLY A 121 -11.06 1.17 -11.02
CA GLY A 121 -12.17 1.36 -11.95
C GLY A 121 -11.75 1.25 -13.41
N LEU A 122 -10.59 1.84 -13.75
CA LEU A 122 -10.06 1.80 -15.10
C LEU A 122 -9.66 0.38 -15.51
N THR A 123 -9.12 -0.43 -14.58
CA THR A 123 -8.82 -1.85 -14.84
C THR A 123 -10.08 -2.69 -15.06
N TYR A 124 -11.18 -2.37 -14.38
CA TYR A 124 -12.47 -3.03 -14.59
C TYR A 124 -13.11 -2.61 -15.92
N PHE A 125 -13.05 -1.34 -16.26
CA PHE A 125 -13.47 -0.84 -17.58
C PHE A 125 -12.69 -1.53 -18.70
N LEU A 126 -11.36 -1.62 -18.57
CA LEU A 126 -10.53 -2.35 -19.53
C LEU A 126 -10.95 -3.82 -19.64
N GLY A 127 -11.20 -4.48 -18.50
CA GLY A 127 -11.71 -5.84 -18.49
C GLY A 127 -13.02 -5.99 -19.29
N ALA A 128 -13.98 -5.09 -19.09
CA ALA A 128 -15.26 -5.12 -19.78
C ALA A 128 -15.13 -4.87 -21.31
N VAL A 129 -14.25 -3.95 -21.72
CA VAL A 129 -14.04 -3.60 -23.13
C VAL A 129 -13.33 -4.73 -23.91
N PHE A 130 -12.53 -5.56 -23.24
CA PHE A 130 -11.69 -6.57 -23.90
C PHE A 130 -12.13 -8.02 -23.66
N GLN A 131 -13.04 -8.29 -22.72
CA GLN A 131 -13.62 -9.63 -22.52
C GLN A 131 -14.37 -10.17 -23.74
N THR A 132 -14.77 -9.30 -24.68
CA THR A 132 -15.51 -9.69 -25.89
C THR A 132 -14.65 -10.28 -27.00
N ASN A 133 -13.32 -10.04 -27.03
CA ASN A 133 -12.46 -10.32 -28.19
C ASN A 133 -11.28 -11.27 -27.89
N ALA A 134 -11.19 -11.82 -26.67
CA ALA A 134 -9.95 -12.39 -26.12
C ALA A 134 -9.63 -13.84 -26.52
N THR A 135 -10.22 -14.43 -27.56
CA THR A 135 -10.19 -15.90 -27.71
C THR A 135 -8.97 -16.52 -28.40
N ASN A 136 -8.05 -15.83 -29.08
CA ASN A 136 -7.08 -16.56 -29.93
C ASN A 136 -5.60 -16.10 -30.02
N GLU A 137 -5.08 -15.16 -29.22
CA GLU A 137 -3.67 -14.73 -29.34
C GLU A 137 -2.90 -14.62 -28.01
N GLY A 138 -1.69 -15.21 -27.95
CA GLY A 138 -0.86 -15.26 -26.74
C GLY A 138 -0.41 -13.90 -26.19
N LYS A 139 -0.39 -12.84 -27.00
CA LYS A 139 -0.10 -11.46 -26.55
C LYS A 139 -1.28 -10.83 -25.80
N ASN A 140 -2.51 -11.07 -26.25
CA ASN A 140 -3.71 -10.59 -25.56
C ASN A 140 -3.82 -11.19 -24.15
N MET A 141 -3.37 -12.44 -24.00
CA MET A 141 -3.29 -13.09 -22.69
C MET A 141 -2.28 -12.40 -21.74
N GLN A 142 -1.16 -11.86 -22.25
CA GLN A 142 -0.19 -11.12 -21.43
C GLN A 142 -0.77 -9.80 -20.91
N ILE A 143 -1.46 -9.05 -21.76
CA ILE A 143 -2.13 -7.79 -21.38
C ILE A 143 -3.25 -8.05 -20.37
N PHE A 144 -4.05 -9.10 -20.59
CA PHE A 144 -5.10 -9.50 -19.66
C PHE A 144 -4.53 -9.88 -18.29
N ASN A 145 -3.46 -10.67 -18.26
CA ASN A 145 -2.75 -11.02 -17.03
C ASN A 145 -2.20 -9.77 -16.32
N LEU A 146 -1.64 -8.82 -17.07
CA LEU A 146 -1.15 -7.56 -16.53
C LEU A 146 -2.27 -6.71 -15.92
N ASN A 147 -3.44 -6.64 -16.58
CA ASN A 147 -4.62 -5.95 -16.05
C ASN A 147 -5.12 -6.60 -14.74
N ASN A 148 -5.18 -7.94 -14.70
CA ASN A 148 -5.57 -8.67 -13.50
C ASN A 148 -4.58 -8.46 -12.35
N GLN A 149 -3.28 -8.51 -12.62
CA GLN A 149 -2.23 -8.20 -11.65
C GLN A 149 -2.43 -6.79 -11.07
N LEU A 150 -2.63 -5.80 -11.94
CA LEU A 150 -2.79 -4.41 -11.52
C LEU A 150 -4.06 -4.20 -10.68
N SER A 151 -5.16 -4.85 -11.05
CA SER A 151 -6.42 -4.85 -10.28
C SER A 151 -6.22 -5.40 -8.86
N LEU A 152 -5.54 -6.55 -8.73
CA LEU A 152 -5.23 -7.13 -7.42
C LEU A 152 -4.32 -6.20 -6.59
N GLU A 153 -3.33 -5.55 -7.20
CA GLU A 153 -2.50 -4.58 -6.51
C GLU A 153 -3.28 -3.35 -6.02
N PHE A 154 -4.26 -2.87 -6.78
CA PHE A 154 -5.13 -1.78 -6.31
C PHE A 154 -5.95 -2.19 -5.10
N GLN A 155 -6.57 -3.37 -5.13
CA GLN A 155 -7.33 -3.88 -3.99
C GLN A 155 -6.44 -4.02 -2.76
N LEU A 156 -5.22 -4.53 -2.95
CA LEU A 156 -4.22 -4.67 -1.90
C LEU A 156 -3.82 -3.32 -1.29
N LEU A 157 -3.53 -2.32 -2.13
CA LEU A 157 -3.15 -0.98 -1.67
C LEU A 157 -4.27 -0.28 -0.89
N GLN A 158 -5.52 -0.41 -1.34
CA GLN A 158 -6.67 0.16 -0.65
C GLN A 158 -6.87 -0.48 0.75
N GLN A 159 -6.78 -1.81 0.85
CA GLN A 159 -6.81 -2.52 2.13
C GLN A 159 -5.66 -2.09 3.05
N LEU A 160 -4.46 -2.03 2.49
CA LEU A 160 -3.27 -1.63 3.22
C LEU A 160 -3.35 -0.17 3.69
N GLY A 161 -3.98 0.70 2.93
CA GLY A 161 -4.26 2.08 3.32
C GLY A 161 -5.07 2.16 4.63
N ILE A 162 -6.05 1.27 4.82
CA ILE A 162 -6.84 1.17 6.07
C ILE A 162 -5.95 0.73 7.23
N VAL A 163 -5.14 -0.30 7.04
CA VAL A 163 -4.21 -0.81 8.07
C VAL A 163 -3.19 0.26 8.46
N ILE A 164 -2.63 0.97 7.49
CA ILE A 164 -1.62 2.02 7.72
C ILE A 164 -2.24 3.25 8.39
N LEU A 165 -3.47 3.62 8.03
CA LEU A 165 -4.21 4.67 8.74
C LEU A 165 -4.42 4.29 10.20
N ALA A 166 -4.81 3.04 10.48
CA ALA A 166 -4.94 2.54 11.84
C ALA A 166 -3.61 2.61 12.59
N LEU A 167 -2.51 2.15 11.99
CA LEU A 167 -1.16 2.27 12.57
C LEU A 167 -0.77 3.73 12.83
N SER A 168 -1.13 4.67 11.94
CA SER A 168 -0.87 6.10 12.13
C SER A 168 -1.66 6.69 13.31
N LYS A 169 -2.95 6.35 13.43
CA LYS A 169 -3.80 6.73 14.57
C LYS A 169 -3.23 6.19 15.88
N LEU A 170 -2.83 4.93 15.89
CA LEU A 170 -2.18 4.30 17.06
C LEU A 170 -0.87 4.98 17.42
N ARG A 171 -0.01 5.25 16.44
CA ARG A 171 1.23 6.03 16.63
C ARG A 171 0.94 7.38 17.32
N SER A 172 -0.10 8.09 16.88
CA SER A 172 -0.47 9.39 17.47
C SER A 172 -1.00 9.30 18.91
N LYS A 173 -1.61 8.17 19.30
CA LYS A 173 -2.05 7.92 20.69
C LYS A 173 -0.84 7.62 21.58
N VAL A 174 -0.02 6.66 21.17
CA VAL A 174 1.16 6.20 21.94
C VAL A 174 2.22 7.29 22.12
N SER A 175 2.30 8.26 21.21
CA SER A 175 3.30 9.33 21.23
C SER A 175 2.99 10.50 22.15
N LYS A 176 1.73 10.71 22.56
CA LYS A 176 1.34 11.93 23.27
C LYS A 176 1.67 11.92 24.76
N ASP A 177 1.48 10.82 25.50
CA ASP A 177 1.71 10.83 26.96
C ASP A 177 2.22 9.51 27.58
N ALA A 178 2.43 8.44 26.79
CA ALA A 178 2.38 7.08 27.34
C ALA A 178 3.71 6.32 27.49
N ILE A 179 4.88 6.98 27.52
CA ILE A 179 6.16 6.25 27.53
C ILE A 179 6.64 5.85 28.95
N ALA A 180 6.01 6.37 30.00
CA ALA A 180 6.25 5.89 31.37
C ALA A 180 5.18 4.86 31.79
N ASP A 181 3.93 5.10 31.39
CA ASP A 181 2.76 4.30 31.71
C ASP A 181 1.85 4.24 30.47
N LEU A 182 2.16 3.33 29.53
CA LEU A 182 1.12 2.83 28.63
C LEU A 182 0.14 2.08 29.53
N GLU A 183 -0.86 2.80 30.01
CA GLU A 183 -1.91 2.25 30.85
C GLU A 183 -2.48 1.02 30.16
N PHE A 184 -2.81 -0.01 30.93
CA PHE A 184 -3.46 -1.22 30.43
C PHE A 184 -4.64 -0.91 29.50
N GLN A 185 -5.33 0.20 29.77
CA GLN A 185 -6.42 0.75 28.97
C GLN A 185 -6.06 0.98 27.48
N GLU A 186 -4.90 1.56 27.17
CA GLU A 186 -4.50 1.90 25.79
C GLU A 186 -4.14 0.66 24.97
N LEU A 187 -3.50 -0.35 25.58
CA LEU A 187 -3.26 -1.64 24.93
C LEU A 187 -4.54 -2.48 24.83
N LYS A 188 -5.48 -2.31 25.77
CA LYS A 188 -6.79 -2.95 25.69
C LYS A 188 -7.57 -2.42 24.49
N GLU A 189 -7.58 -1.09 24.28
CA GLU A 189 -8.12 -0.46 23.06
C GLU A 189 -7.37 -0.91 21.79
N LEU A 190 -6.05 -1.09 21.85
CA LEU A 190 -5.27 -1.62 20.73
C LEU A 190 -5.75 -3.02 20.34
N GLY A 191 -6.03 -3.88 21.32
CA GLY A 191 -6.44 -5.24 21.07
C GLY A 191 -7.92 -5.44 20.78
N THR A 192 -8.81 -4.48 21.09
CA THR A 192 -10.23 -4.60 20.68
C THR A 192 -10.39 -4.68 19.16
N SER A 193 -9.48 -4.09 18.39
CA SER A 193 -9.49 -4.13 16.93
C SER A 193 -8.34 -4.91 16.31
N SER A 194 -7.42 -5.47 17.11
CA SER A 194 -6.23 -6.15 16.58
C SER A 194 -6.57 -7.37 15.73
N VAL A 195 -7.58 -8.16 16.13
CA VAL A 195 -8.06 -9.30 15.33
C VAL A 195 -8.59 -8.84 13.97
N PHE A 196 -9.31 -7.73 13.91
CA PHE A 196 -9.81 -7.18 12.66
C PHE A 196 -8.66 -6.78 11.73
N TYR A 197 -7.66 -6.05 12.25
CA TYR A 197 -6.48 -5.68 11.46
C TYR A 197 -5.65 -6.91 11.04
N ALA A 198 -5.54 -7.92 11.90
CA ALA A 198 -4.92 -9.19 11.53
C ALA A 198 -5.67 -9.86 10.37
N LYS A 199 -7.01 -9.94 10.42
CA LYS A 199 -7.83 -10.49 9.32
C LYS A 199 -7.64 -9.73 8.02
N LEU A 200 -7.53 -8.40 8.06
CA LEU A 200 -7.21 -7.58 6.88
C LEU A 200 -5.81 -7.90 6.35
N CYS A 201 -4.78 -7.97 7.22
CA CYS A 201 -3.43 -8.33 6.79
C CYS A 201 -3.34 -9.75 6.22
N ILE A 202 -4.07 -10.73 6.78
CA ILE A 202 -4.17 -12.09 6.23
C ILE A 202 -4.84 -12.06 4.85
N GLY A 203 -5.94 -11.32 4.71
CA GLY A 203 -6.60 -11.13 3.41
C GLY A 203 -5.66 -10.51 2.37
N SER A 204 -4.99 -9.43 2.73
CA SER A 204 -3.97 -8.78 1.91
C SER A 204 -2.80 -9.72 1.57
N TYR A 205 -2.36 -10.56 2.50
CA TYR A 205 -1.29 -11.54 2.26
C TYR A 205 -1.73 -12.59 1.24
N ASN A 206 -2.95 -13.11 1.36
CA ASN A 206 -3.52 -14.06 0.41
C ASN A 206 -3.68 -13.44 -0.99
N THR A 207 -4.16 -12.20 -1.08
CA THR A 207 -4.22 -11.45 -2.35
C THR A 207 -2.82 -11.23 -2.93
N ALA A 208 -1.84 -10.86 -2.11
CA ALA A 208 -0.47 -10.66 -2.55
C ALA A 208 0.18 -11.94 -3.10
N LEU A 209 -0.13 -13.12 -2.54
CA LEU A 209 0.33 -14.40 -3.08
C LEU A 209 -0.21 -14.70 -4.49
N GLN A 210 -1.36 -14.13 -4.86
CA GLN A 210 -1.94 -14.24 -6.20
C GLN A 210 -1.29 -13.25 -7.19
N CYS A 211 -0.63 -12.20 -6.70
CA CYS A 211 0.09 -11.23 -7.51
C CYS A 211 1.46 -11.76 -7.98
N GLN A 212 1.48 -12.66 -8.95
CA GLN A 212 2.71 -13.09 -9.62
C GLN A 212 3.37 -11.96 -10.42
N GLY A 213 4.50 -11.44 -9.94
CA GLY A 213 5.33 -10.48 -10.69
C GLY A 213 4.85 -9.02 -10.62
N GLY A 214 4.01 -8.68 -9.64
CA GLY A 214 3.51 -7.32 -9.41
C GLY A 214 4.60 -6.24 -9.32
N ARG A 215 4.19 -4.99 -9.52
CA ARG A 215 5.05 -3.81 -9.36
C ARG A 215 5.46 -3.59 -7.90
N ILE A 216 4.56 -3.91 -6.97
CA ILE A 216 4.65 -3.56 -5.54
C ILE A 216 4.90 -4.79 -4.67
N VAL A 217 4.37 -5.94 -5.08
CA VAL A 217 4.48 -7.17 -4.31
C VAL A 217 5.85 -7.82 -4.53
N ASP A 218 6.63 -7.91 -3.47
CA ASP A 218 7.89 -8.64 -3.42
C ASP A 218 8.04 -9.41 -2.10
N GLY A 219 9.17 -10.10 -1.90
CA GLY A 219 9.43 -10.84 -0.68
C GLY A 219 9.46 -9.97 0.59
N LEU A 220 9.87 -8.70 0.48
CA LEU A 220 9.88 -7.77 1.62
C LEU A 220 8.46 -7.35 2.00
N PHE A 221 7.60 -7.11 1.01
CA PHE A 221 6.19 -6.83 1.19
C PHE A 221 5.45 -7.99 1.87
N LEU A 222 5.72 -9.23 1.46
CA LEU A 222 5.14 -10.42 2.09
C LEU A 222 5.61 -10.57 3.55
N ASN A 223 6.91 -10.37 3.82
CA ASN A 223 7.42 -10.38 5.19
C ASN A 223 6.79 -9.27 6.04
N TYR A 224 6.53 -8.09 5.47
CA TYR A 224 5.88 -6.99 6.18
C TYR A 224 4.45 -7.37 6.61
N LEU A 225 3.67 -7.96 5.70
CA LEU A 225 2.33 -8.43 6.04
C LEU A 225 2.37 -9.53 7.09
N GLN A 226 3.25 -10.53 6.96
CA GLN A 226 3.41 -11.58 7.98
C GLN A 226 3.80 -11.01 9.35
N CYS A 227 4.73 -10.04 9.38
CA CYS A 227 5.12 -9.34 10.59
C CYS A 227 3.91 -8.70 11.28
N LEU A 228 3.06 -7.99 10.53
CA LEU A 228 1.84 -7.36 11.06
C LEU A 228 0.80 -8.38 11.53
N ILE A 229 0.60 -9.48 10.80
CA ILE A 229 -0.32 -10.55 11.19
C ILE A 229 0.06 -11.08 12.58
N TYR A 230 1.29 -11.54 12.75
CA TYR A 230 1.76 -12.05 14.04
C TYR A 230 1.74 -10.99 15.13
N LEU A 231 2.09 -9.73 14.81
CA LEU A 231 2.08 -8.63 15.77
C LEU A 231 0.66 -8.38 16.32
N PHE A 232 -0.33 -8.23 15.43
CA PHE A 232 -1.71 -7.99 15.85
C PHE A 232 -2.32 -9.18 16.59
N LEU A 233 -2.04 -10.41 16.14
CA LEU A 233 -2.49 -11.60 16.85
C LEU A 233 -1.83 -11.72 18.23
N SER A 234 -0.54 -11.34 18.36
CA SER A 234 0.13 -11.32 19.67
C SER A 234 -0.55 -10.38 20.67
N ILE A 235 -1.01 -9.21 20.21
CA ILE A 235 -1.77 -8.25 21.02
C ILE A 235 -3.10 -8.86 21.46
N ASN A 236 -3.79 -9.53 20.55
CA ASN A 236 -5.05 -10.22 20.91
C ASN A 236 -4.84 -11.31 21.96
N GLN A 237 -3.85 -12.19 21.75
CA GLN A 237 -3.54 -13.30 22.67
C GLN A 237 -3.15 -12.78 24.05
N TYR A 238 -2.39 -11.68 24.12
CA TYR A 238 -2.06 -11.06 25.40
C TYR A 238 -3.30 -10.51 26.11
N ASN A 239 -4.26 -9.95 25.38
CA ASN A 239 -5.49 -9.39 25.96
C ASN A 239 -6.47 -10.44 26.48
N ILE A 240 -6.35 -11.70 26.05
CA ILE A 240 -7.11 -12.83 26.59
C ILE A 240 -6.29 -13.67 27.58
N ASP A 241 -5.24 -13.07 28.14
CA ASP A 241 -4.34 -13.66 29.13
C ASP A 241 -3.54 -14.89 28.65
N GLU A 242 -3.45 -15.13 27.35
CA GLU A 242 -2.61 -16.18 26.74
C GLU A 242 -1.17 -15.69 26.50
N CYS A 243 -0.51 -15.30 27.58
CA CYS A 243 0.81 -14.64 27.53
C CYS A 243 1.91 -15.49 26.88
N GLY A 244 1.92 -16.81 27.06
CA GLY A 244 2.92 -17.71 26.46
C GLY A 244 2.80 -17.78 24.93
N ILE A 245 1.56 -17.84 24.42
CA ILE A 245 1.25 -17.80 22.98
C ILE A 245 1.54 -16.40 22.42
N ALA A 246 1.17 -15.35 23.15
CA ALA A 246 1.46 -13.97 22.74
C ALA A 246 2.96 -13.72 22.55
N ILE A 247 3.80 -14.25 23.46
CA ILE A 247 5.26 -14.19 23.31
C ILE A 247 5.72 -14.97 22.07
N GLY A 248 5.21 -16.18 21.85
CA GLY A 248 5.53 -16.99 20.67
C GLY A 248 5.20 -16.28 19.35
N MET A 249 3.99 -15.73 19.23
CA MET A 249 3.58 -14.93 18.08
C MET A 249 4.46 -13.68 17.90
N LEU A 250 4.81 -12.99 18.98
CA LEU A 250 5.67 -11.82 18.90
C LEU A 250 7.09 -12.18 18.44
N GLN A 251 7.61 -13.33 18.84
CA GLN A 251 8.91 -13.82 18.37
C GLN A 251 8.89 -14.13 16.86
N GLU A 252 7.82 -14.75 16.35
CA GLU A 252 7.64 -14.95 14.91
C GLU A 252 7.52 -13.61 14.17
N SER A 253 6.81 -12.63 14.72
CA SER A 253 6.77 -11.27 14.17
C SER A 253 8.17 -10.66 14.05
N ILE A 254 9.01 -10.79 15.09
CA ILE A 254 10.40 -10.32 15.09
C ILE A 254 11.23 -11.04 14.01
N LYS A 255 11.08 -12.36 13.85
CA LYS A 255 11.78 -13.12 12.79
C LYS A 255 11.45 -12.58 11.39
N LYS A 256 10.19 -12.23 11.13
CA LYS A 256 9.78 -11.60 9.86
C LYS A 256 10.30 -10.18 9.71
N LEU A 257 10.35 -9.43 10.81
CA LEU A 257 10.89 -8.08 10.83
C LEU A 257 12.39 -8.03 10.55
N LEU A 258 13.16 -9.03 11.01
CA LEU A 258 14.60 -9.18 10.73
C LEU A 258 14.90 -9.38 9.24
N ASN A 259 13.94 -9.89 8.45
CA ASN A 259 14.08 -9.98 6.99
C ASN A 259 13.94 -8.62 6.29
N ILE A 260 13.44 -7.60 6.99
CA ILE A 260 13.15 -6.25 6.45
C ILE A 260 14.17 -5.24 6.98
N VAL A 261 14.51 -5.36 8.27
CA VAL A 261 15.30 -4.40 9.03
C VAL A 261 16.63 -5.04 9.46
N PRO A 262 17.78 -4.34 9.34
CA PRO A 262 19.06 -4.86 9.80
C PRO A 262 19.02 -5.24 11.28
N ASN A 263 19.64 -6.38 11.63
CA ASN A 263 19.73 -6.86 13.00
C ASN A 263 20.21 -5.79 13.99
N SER A 264 21.05 -4.84 13.56
CA SER A 264 21.55 -3.75 14.43
C SER A 264 20.46 -2.84 14.99
N GLN A 265 19.36 -2.59 14.26
CA GLN A 265 18.23 -1.80 14.78
C GLN A 265 17.40 -2.60 15.78
N LEU A 266 17.44 -3.93 15.65
CA LEU A 266 16.77 -4.87 16.53
C LEU A 266 17.70 -5.33 17.68
N LYS A 267 19.02 -5.07 17.64
CA LYS A 267 19.95 -5.32 18.76
C LYS A 267 19.67 -4.45 19.98
N GLU A 268 18.95 -3.33 19.84
CA GLU A 268 18.35 -2.63 20.99
C GLU A 268 17.35 -3.53 21.75
N LEU A 269 16.79 -4.58 21.13
CA LEU A 269 15.99 -5.62 21.79
C LEU A 269 16.82 -6.53 22.71
N ASP A 270 18.09 -6.77 22.41
CA ASP A 270 18.98 -7.57 23.29
C ASP A 270 19.44 -6.74 24.49
N VAL A 271 19.47 -5.41 24.39
CA VAL A 271 19.78 -4.49 25.52
C VAL A 271 18.67 -4.48 26.59
N LEU A 272 17.47 -4.97 26.24
CA LEU A 272 16.40 -5.25 27.21
C LEU A 272 16.71 -6.46 28.13
N SER A 273 17.82 -7.18 27.92
CA SER A 273 18.35 -8.17 28.87
C SER A 273 19.12 -7.55 30.05
N SER A 274 19.42 -6.25 30.04
CA SER A 274 20.11 -5.60 31.17
C SER A 274 19.27 -5.62 32.44
N THR A 275 19.87 -5.66 33.62
CA THR A 275 19.13 -5.70 34.91
C THR A 275 18.54 -4.33 35.31
N ASP A 276 18.87 -3.26 34.58
CA ASP A 276 18.55 -1.88 34.96
C ASP A 276 17.27 -1.35 34.26
N ILE A 277 16.17 -1.35 35.01
CA ILE A 277 14.82 -0.95 34.56
C ILE A 277 14.78 0.51 34.07
N THR A 278 15.60 1.40 34.65
CA THR A 278 15.59 2.83 34.31
C THR A 278 16.21 3.09 32.93
N LYS A 279 17.31 2.40 32.62
CA LYS A 279 17.95 2.45 31.30
C LYS A 279 17.07 1.86 30.19
N LYS A 280 16.31 0.79 30.48
CA LYS A 280 15.32 0.23 29.52
C LYS A 280 14.23 1.24 29.18
N ARG A 281 13.65 1.87 30.20
CA ARG A 281 12.62 2.91 30.02
C ARG A 281 13.16 4.10 29.22
N GLU A 282 14.38 4.56 29.50
CA GLU A 282 15.00 5.66 28.77
C GLU A 282 15.37 5.31 27.32
N LEU A 283 15.76 4.06 27.02
CA LEU A 283 15.99 3.60 25.65
C LEU A 283 14.68 3.54 24.85
N ILE A 284 13.61 2.98 25.42
CA ILE A 284 12.28 2.96 24.81
C ILE A 284 11.77 4.40 24.58
N LYS A 285 11.95 5.28 25.56
CA LYS A 285 11.69 6.73 25.41
C LYS A 285 12.49 7.36 24.29
N ARG A 286 13.78 7.05 24.17
CA ARG A 286 14.63 7.61 23.10
C ARG A 286 14.26 7.05 21.75
N ALA A 287 13.96 5.76 21.61
CA ALA A 287 13.54 5.15 20.35
C ALA A 287 12.21 5.75 19.84
N LEU A 288 11.23 5.91 20.74
CA LEU A 288 9.93 6.54 20.42
C LEU A 288 10.07 8.06 20.20
N LYS A 289 10.83 8.79 21.02
CA LYS A 289 11.00 10.25 20.90
C LYS A 289 11.91 10.69 19.76
N ARG A 290 12.93 9.90 19.36
CA ARG A 290 13.92 10.29 18.32
C ARG A 290 13.29 10.53 16.95
N LYS A 291 12.10 10.01 16.65
CA LYS A 291 11.44 10.18 15.34
C LYS A 291 10.15 10.98 15.35
N ILE A 292 9.52 11.20 16.52
CA ILE A 292 8.40 12.15 16.64
C ILE A 292 8.88 13.60 16.35
N ARG A 293 10.17 13.87 16.51
CA ARG A 293 10.84 15.08 15.98
C ARG A 293 11.50 14.80 14.63
N GLY A 294 10.73 14.36 13.64
CA GLY A 294 11.09 14.65 12.24
C GLY A 294 11.30 16.17 12.11
N PRO A 295 12.23 16.63 11.25
CA PRO A 295 12.64 18.04 11.23
C PRO A 295 11.38 18.88 11.16
N THR A 296 11.26 19.84 12.09
CA THR A 296 10.28 20.90 12.00
C THR A 296 10.29 21.42 10.57
N LEU A 297 9.33 20.97 9.76
CA LEU A 297 8.94 21.58 8.49
C LEU A 297 8.23 22.88 8.87
N LYS A 298 9.00 23.79 9.49
CA LYS A 298 8.66 25.20 9.59
C LYS A 298 8.56 25.67 8.15
N LYS A 299 7.32 25.92 7.72
CA LYS A 299 6.95 26.57 6.47
C LYS A 299 7.49 25.84 5.22
N GLN A 300 6.71 24.91 4.69
CA GLN A 300 6.88 24.54 3.28
C GLN A 300 5.51 24.42 2.63
N TYR A 301 5.38 25.24 1.59
CA TYR A 301 4.31 25.26 0.62
C TYR A 301 3.87 23.84 0.26
N ILE A 302 2.56 23.71 0.00
CA ILE A 302 1.81 22.49 -0.30
C ILE A 302 2.42 21.65 -1.45
N PHE A 303 3.47 22.14 -2.13
CA PHE A 303 4.08 21.49 -3.30
C PHE A 303 5.61 21.31 -3.33
N GLU A 304 6.41 21.72 -2.35
CA GLU A 304 7.87 21.60 -2.50
C GLU A 304 8.63 21.15 -1.24
N LYS A 305 8.84 19.82 -1.15
CA LYS A 305 10.18 19.19 -1.10
C LYS A 305 10.02 17.67 -1.17
N LYS A 306 10.33 17.10 -2.33
CA LYS A 306 10.46 15.64 -2.51
C LYS A 306 11.60 15.16 -1.62
N ALA A 307 11.29 14.44 -0.54
CA ALA A 307 12.29 13.73 0.24
C ALA A 307 13.19 12.93 -0.72
N SER A 308 14.50 13.10 -0.61
CA SER A 308 15.46 12.31 -1.38
C SER A 308 15.42 10.88 -0.85
N LEU A 309 14.51 10.07 -1.38
CA LEU A 309 14.41 8.65 -1.10
C LEU A 309 15.62 7.94 -1.70
N SER A 310 16.67 7.82 -0.90
CA SER A 310 17.79 6.91 -1.12
C SER A 310 17.30 5.48 -0.87
N PHE A 311 16.94 4.78 -1.93
CA PHE A 311 16.54 3.37 -1.92
C PHE A 311 17.78 2.50 -1.74
N LYS A 312 18.28 2.34 -0.51
CA LYS A 312 19.30 1.31 -0.23
C LYS A 312 18.71 -0.09 -0.01
N ASN A 313 17.42 -0.19 0.31
CA ASN A 313 16.67 -1.45 0.38
C ASN A 313 15.33 -1.26 -0.35
N ASN A 314 15.02 -2.09 -1.34
CA ASN A 314 13.94 -1.97 -2.36
C ASN A 314 12.48 -1.96 -1.84
N MET A 315 12.21 -1.63 -0.57
CA MET A 315 10.86 -1.57 -0.02
C MET A 315 10.16 -0.26 -0.40
N VAL A 316 8.83 -0.31 -0.58
CA VAL A 316 8.00 0.88 -0.77
C VAL A 316 8.22 1.87 0.38
N PRO A 317 8.48 3.17 0.10
CA PRO A 317 8.80 4.17 1.12
C PRO A 317 7.81 4.24 2.29
N LEU A 318 6.52 4.17 1.98
CA LEU A 318 5.45 4.18 2.97
C LEU A 318 5.59 3.07 4.01
N LEU A 319 5.90 1.84 3.56
CA LEU A 319 6.05 0.69 4.46
C LEU A 319 7.33 0.80 5.28
N LYS A 320 8.39 1.33 4.67
CA LYS A 320 9.61 1.60 5.41
C LYS A 320 9.37 2.61 6.52
N SER A 321 8.68 3.72 6.23
CA SER A 321 8.33 4.72 7.24
C SER A 321 7.45 4.12 8.35
N SER A 322 6.46 3.27 8.02
CA SER A 322 5.63 2.63 9.05
C SER A 322 6.42 1.67 9.94
N VAL A 323 7.36 0.92 9.35
CA VAL A 323 8.27 0.04 10.10
C VAL A 323 9.13 0.85 11.07
N ASP A 324 9.79 1.85 10.52
CA ASP A 324 10.81 2.66 11.17
C ASP A 324 10.24 3.55 12.27
N ASP A 325 9.02 4.07 12.10
CA ASP A 325 8.42 5.06 13.01
C ASP A 325 7.56 4.43 14.11
N PHE A 326 6.99 3.24 13.87
CA PHE A 326 6.00 2.68 14.78
C PHE A 326 6.12 1.18 15.02
N ILE A 327 6.25 0.36 13.98
CA ILE A 327 6.23 -1.11 14.16
C ILE A 327 7.44 -1.57 14.99
N VAL A 328 8.66 -1.10 14.69
CA VAL A 328 9.85 -1.46 15.47
C VAL A 328 9.70 -1.02 16.93
N PRO A 329 9.39 0.26 17.25
CA PRO A 329 9.17 0.68 18.63
C PRO A 329 8.05 -0.09 19.35
N LEU A 330 6.94 -0.38 18.67
CA LEU A 330 5.81 -1.14 19.23
C LEU A 330 6.23 -2.58 19.58
N THR A 331 6.94 -3.26 18.69
CA THR A 331 7.45 -4.61 18.93
C THR A 331 8.39 -4.67 20.14
N ILE A 332 9.29 -3.68 20.28
CA ILE A 332 10.19 -3.56 21.44
C ILE A 332 9.39 -3.42 22.74
N LEU A 333 8.40 -2.53 22.74
CA LEU A 333 7.54 -2.27 23.87
C LEU A 333 6.74 -3.50 24.29
N LEU A 334 6.07 -4.16 23.34
CA LEU A 334 5.27 -5.35 23.61
C LEU A 334 6.13 -6.49 24.16
N ARG A 335 7.35 -6.68 23.61
CA ARG A 335 8.28 -7.71 24.09
C ARG A 335 8.63 -7.48 25.55
N TYR A 336 9.00 -6.25 25.90
CA TYR A 336 9.31 -5.89 27.28
C TYR A 336 8.12 -6.18 28.22
N ARG A 337 6.90 -5.81 27.81
CA ARG A 337 5.70 -6.00 28.63
C ARG A 337 5.32 -7.47 28.78
N TYR A 338 5.31 -8.23 27.70
CA TYR A 338 4.91 -9.64 27.73
C TYR A 338 5.89 -10.46 28.57
N GLN A 339 7.20 -10.26 28.38
CA GLN A 339 8.21 -10.95 29.18
C GLN A 339 8.06 -10.64 30.67
N ARG A 340 7.93 -9.36 31.03
CA ARG A 340 7.73 -8.95 32.43
C ARG A 340 6.43 -9.52 33.02
N THR A 341 5.36 -9.58 32.23
CA THR A 341 4.08 -10.13 32.70
C THR A 341 4.20 -11.64 32.93
N ASN A 342 4.83 -12.36 32.00
CA ASN A 342 4.98 -13.80 32.10
C ASN A 342 5.93 -14.23 33.22
N GLU A 343 7.02 -13.50 33.42
CA GLU A 343 8.01 -13.78 34.47
C GLU A 343 7.51 -13.47 35.89
N ASN A 344 6.57 -12.54 36.05
CA ASN A 344 6.12 -12.09 37.37
C ASN A 344 4.70 -12.56 37.74
N PHE A 345 3.84 -12.87 36.76
CA PHE A 345 2.41 -13.11 37.00
C PHE A 345 1.88 -14.36 36.30
N SER A 346 2.08 -14.51 34.98
CA SER A 346 1.38 -15.57 34.23
C SER A 346 2.07 -16.93 34.25
N PHE A 347 3.41 -16.97 34.25
CA PHE A 347 4.24 -18.19 34.22
C PHE A 347 3.82 -19.23 33.16
N LYS A 348 3.26 -18.79 32.03
CA LYS A 348 2.82 -19.68 30.95
C LYS A 348 4.02 -20.11 30.09
N PRO A 349 4.10 -21.40 29.66
CA PRO A 349 5.15 -21.84 28.75
C PRO A 349 5.04 -21.10 27.42
N VAL A 350 6.19 -20.73 26.85
CA VAL A 350 6.25 -20.05 25.56
C VAL A 350 6.08 -21.08 24.44
N GLU A 351 5.09 -20.88 23.57
CA GLU A 351 4.88 -21.73 22.39
C GLU A 351 5.82 -21.28 21.27
N ASN A 352 6.63 -22.21 20.76
CA ASN A 352 7.63 -21.95 19.71
C ASN A 352 7.31 -22.71 18.42
N ASP A 353 6.32 -23.60 18.42
CA ASP A 353 5.90 -24.35 17.23
C ASP A 353 5.06 -23.44 16.32
N VAL A 354 5.65 -23.08 15.18
CA VAL A 354 5.02 -22.25 14.16
C VAL A 354 3.72 -22.87 13.64
N LYS A 355 3.60 -24.21 13.58
CA LYS A 355 2.37 -24.85 13.09
C LYS A 355 1.20 -24.57 14.03
N LYS A 356 1.41 -24.77 15.33
CA LYS A 356 0.40 -24.46 16.36
C LYS A 356 0.06 -22.98 16.42
N LEU A 357 1.05 -22.10 16.25
CA LEU A 357 0.78 -20.66 16.18
C LEU A 357 -0.09 -20.31 14.95
N ASN A 358 0.12 -21.00 13.83
CA ASN A 358 -0.66 -20.79 12.60
C ASN A 358 -2.08 -21.35 12.69
N GLU A 359 -2.33 -22.38 13.51
CA GLU A 359 -3.69 -22.90 13.76
C GLU A 359 -4.58 -21.85 14.43
N LEU A 360 -3.99 -20.87 15.13
CA LEU A 360 -4.71 -19.77 15.77
C LEU A 360 -5.05 -18.63 14.81
N PHE A 361 -4.71 -18.75 13.52
CA PHE A 361 -4.96 -17.69 12.56
C PHE A 361 -6.45 -17.64 12.22
N PRO A 362 -7.09 -16.47 12.36
CA PRO A 362 -8.45 -16.32 11.88
C PRO A 362 -8.50 -16.36 10.35
N SER A 363 -9.69 -16.61 9.80
CA SER A 363 -9.91 -16.47 8.36
C SER A 363 -9.64 -15.02 7.91
N GLY A 364 -8.82 -14.88 6.87
CA GLY A 364 -8.53 -13.59 6.26
C GLY A 364 -9.78 -12.98 5.63
N LYS A 365 -9.92 -11.67 5.73
CA LYS A 365 -10.98 -10.92 5.05
C LYS A 365 -10.38 -10.23 3.84
N SER A 366 -10.58 -10.80 2.65
CA SER A 366 -10.36 -10.03 1.42
C SER A 366 -11.47 -8.99 1.30
N SER A 367 -11.10 -7.80 0.85
CA SER A 367 -12.05 -6.74 0.57
C SER A 367 -12.44 -6.86 -0.89
N ASN A 368 -13.71 -7.18 -1.16
CA ASN A 368 -14.29 -7.03 -2.49
C ASN A 368 -14.48 -5.52 -2.73
N LEU A 369 -13.39 -4.85 -3.13
CA LEU A 369 -13.38 -3.40 -3.27
C LEU A 369 -13.86 -3.01 -4.66
N GLU A 370 -14.78 -2.05 -4.66
CA GLU A 370 -15.30 -1.47 -5.88
C GLU A 370 -14.42 -0.32 -6.35
N GLY A 371 -14.09 -0.34 -7.64
CA GLY A 371 -13.49 0.79 -8.33
C GLY A 371 -14.54 1.83 -8.69
N THR A 372 -14.09 3.05 -9.03
CA THR A 372 -15.00 4.04 -9.61
C THR A 372 -15.49 3.54 -10.97
N VAL A 373 -16.79 3.60 -11.24
CA VAL A 373 -17.33 3.19 -12.53
C VAL A 373 -16.86 4.18 -13.60
N TRP A 374 -16.22 3.65 -14.64
CA TRP A 374 -15.85 4.41 -15.83
C TRP A 374 -16.79 4.06 -16.98
N SER A 375 -17.12 5.06 -17.78
CA SER A 375 -17.90 4.91 -19.01
C SER A 375 -17.30 5.78 -20.12
N PHE A 376 -17.36 5.29 -21.35
CA PHE A 376 -17.00 6.09 -22.51
C PHE A 376 -18.25 6.71 -23.10
N GLN A 377 -18.36 8.05 -23.04
CA GLN A 377 -19.52 8.80 -23.51
C GLN A 377 -19.06 10.08 -24.21
N ASN A 378 -19.71 10.45 -25.32
CA ASN A 378 -19.43 11.69 -26.05
C ASN A 378 -17.93 11.88 -26.40
N GLY A 379 -17.25 10.80 -26.79
CA GLY A 379 -15.82 10.84 -27.15
C GLY A 379 -14.85 10.95 -25.97
N HIS A 380 -15.34 10.79 -24.73
CA HIS A 380 -14.55 10.95 -23.52
C HIS A 380 -14.78 9.82 -22.52
N LEU A 381 -13.70 9.32 -21.94
CA LEU A 381 -13.73 8.54 -20.71
C LEU A 381 -14.14 9.46 -19.56
N THR A 382 -15.30 9.16 -19.00
CA THR A 382 -15.86 9.83 -17.85
C THR A 382 -16.02 8.82 -16.71
N PHE A 383 -16.07 9.31 -15.50
CA PHE A 383 -16.35 8.51 -14.32
C PHE A 383 -17.42 9.23 -13.51
N GLU A 384 -18.31 8.46 -12.88
CA GLU A 384 -19.28 9.05 -11.97
C GLU A 384 -18.54 9.69 -10.80
N ASN A 385 -18.76 10.99 -10.60
CA ASN A 385 -18.28 11.65 -9.39
C ASN A 385 -19.05 11.05 -8.21
N SER A 386 -18.36 10.24 -7.41
CA SER A 386 -18.83 9.77 -6.10
C SER A 386 -18.87 10.92 -5.06
N ASN A 387 -19.31 12.11 -5.45
CA ASN A 387 -19.56 13.22 -4.53
C ASN A 387 -20.90 13.07 -3.77
N ASN A 388 -21.70 12.04 -4.05
CA ASN A 388 -22.80 11.62 -3.18
C ASN A 388 -22.34 10.79 -1.96
N ALA A 389 -21.04 10.46 -1.85
CA ALA A 389 -20.50 9.79 -0.65
C ALA A 389 -20.41 10.72 0.59
N ALA A 390 -20.77 12.01 0.48
CA ALA A 390 -20.91 12.88 1.65
C ALA A 390 -22.14 12.54 2.52
N GLN A 391 -23.10 11.74 2.02
CA GLN A 391 -24.25 11.27 2.81
C GLN A 391 -24.11 9.85 3.37
N ASP A 392 -23.24 9.00 2.80
CA ASP A 392 -23.05 7.60 3.25
C ASP A 392 -21.73 7.32 3.97
N CYS A 393 -20.97 8.36 4.33
CA CYS A 393 -19.85 8.24 5.29
C CYS A 393 -20.32 8.03 6.75
N GLY A 394 -21.56 7.61 6.98
CA GLY A 394 -22.10 7.37 8.32
C GLY A 394 -21.69 6.04 8.96
N ASN A 395 -21.42 4.97 8.20
CA ASN A 395 -21.39 3.62 8.77
C ASN A 395 -20.28 2.66 8.29
N TYR A 396 -19.21 3.18 7.69
CA TYR A 396 -17.99 2.38 7.45
C TYR A 396 -16.77 3.05 8.08
N PHE A 397 -16.77 3.13 9.42
CA PHE A 397 -15.59 3.49 10.21
C PHE A 397 -15.39 2.54 11.38
#